data_AF-A0A355IVZ0-F1
#
_entry.id   AF-A0A355IVZ0-F1
#
_cell.length_a   1.000
_cell.length_b   1.000
_cell.length_c   1.000
_cell.angle_alpha   90.00
_cell.angle_beta   90.00
_cell.angle_gamma   90.00
#
_symmetry.space_group_name_H-M   'P 1'
#
loop_
_entity.id
_entity.type
_entity.pdbx_description
1 polymer ?
#
loop_
_entity_poly.entity_id
_entity_poly.type
_entity_poly.pdbx_seq_one_letter_code
_entity_poly.pdbx_strand_id
1 'polypeptide(L)'
;MKCKFILLILVSLLAESSYSQVDKLYLPTKQELAFPSEIAQKCFGIKKAEGSITQIEQTYVHINKNKSYINKQICISDKKYDKGIGVHATSSILVNLPKPANRFCAEIGLDNNSQTNGRAPYKAIFSIKSGGKIM
;
A
#
# COMPACT_ATOMS: atom_id res chain seq x y z
N MET A 1 -24.97 39.16 -62.28
CA MET A 1 -25.13 38.91 -60.84
C MET A 1 -23.74 38.75 -60.23
N LYS A 2 -23.28 39.66 -59.37
CA LYS A 2 -21.95 39.61 -58.72
C LYS A 2 -22.14 39.21 -57.27
N CYS A 3 -21.72 38.00 -56.89
CA CYS A 3 -21.77 37.50 -55.52
C CYS A 3 -20.50 37.96 -54.78
N LYS A 4 -20.65 38.78 -53.73
CA LYS A 4 -19.53 39.22 -52.88
C LYS A 4 -19.38 38.22 -51.72
N PHE A 5 -18.23 37.55 -51.63
CA PHE A 5 -17.86 36.78 -50.45
C PHE A 5 -17.25 37.71 -49.40
N ILE A 6 -17.86 37.77 -48.22
CA ILE A 6 -17.35 38.48 -47.05
C ILE A 6 -16.56 37.46 -46.22
N LEU A 7 -15.24 37.65 -46.13
CA LEU A 7 -14.36 36.87 -45.27
C LEU A 7 -14.33 37.51 -43.88
N LEU A 8 -15.01 36.90 -42.91
CA LEU A 8 -14.96 37.29 -41.50
C LEU A 8 -13.74 36.63 -40.84
N ILE A 9 -12.69 37.42 -40.59
CA ILE A 9 -11.53 36.98 -39.79
C ILE A 9 -11.88 37.18 -38.31
N LEU A 10 -12.09 36.07 -37.61
CA LEU A 10 -12.29 36.04 -36.17
C LEU A 10 -10.92 36.15 -35.48
N VAL A 11 -10.60 37.33 -34.95
CA VAL A 11 -9.40 37.50 -34.11
C VAL A 11 -9.74 37.01 -32.71
N SER A 12 -9.40 35.75 -32.40
CA SER A 12 -9.41 35.27 -31.02
C SER A 12 -8.24 35.91 -30.29
N LEU A 13 -8.51 36.95 -29.49
CA LEU A 13 -7.62 37.34 -28.40
C LEU A 13 -7.56 36.16 -27.43
N LEU A 14 -6.55 35.30 -27.58
CA LEU A 14 -6.08 34.44 -26.51
C LEU A 14 -5.41 35.38 -25.50
N ALA A 15 -6.19 35.86 -24.54
CA ALA A 15 -5.62 36.35 -23.30
C ALA A 15 -5.04 35.12 -22.58
N GLU A 16 -3.78 34.81 -22.86
CA GLU A 16 -3.01 33.90 -22.04
C GLU A 16 -2.90 34.53 -20.65
N SER A 17 -3.82 34.15 -19.74
CA SER A 17 -3.63 34.39 -18.33
C SER A 17 -2.45 33.53 -17.90
N SER A 18 -1.24 34.05 -18.06
CA SER A 18 -0.01 33.49 -17.54
C SER A 18 -0.06 33.62 -16.01
N TYR A 19 -0.77 32.70 -15.36
CA TYR A 19 -0.70 32.52 -13.92
C TYR A 19 0.68 31.92 -13.63
N SER A 20 1.68 32.78 -13.53
CA SER A 20 3.02 32.39 -13.10
C SER A 20 2.93 32.01 -11.63
N GLN A 21 2.83 30.70 -11.35
CA GLN A 21 3.22 30.22 -10.04
C GLN A 21 4.72 30.48 -9.93
N VAL A 22 5.10 31.40 -9.06
CA VAL A 22 6.48 31.62 -8.68
C VAL A 22 7.02 30.26 -8.25
N ASP A 23 7.97 29.72 -9.01
CA ASP A 23 8.68 28.47 -8.70
C ASP A 23 9.37 28.65 -7.35
N LYS A 24 8.65 28.27 -6.30
CA LYS A 24 9.12 28.37 -4.94
C LYS A 24 10.15 27.26 -4.75
N LEU A 25 11.39 27.67 -4.51
CA LEU A 25 12.56 26.84 -4.20
C LEU A 25 12.44 26.17 -2.81
N TYR A 26 11.27 25.67 -2.45
CA TYR A 26 11.07 24.88 -1.25
C TYR A 26 10.14 23.71 -1.58
N LEU A 27 10.65 22.50 -1.36
CA LEU A 27 9.80 21.31 -1.41
C LEU A 27 8.74 21.44 -0.32
N PRO A 28 7.46 21.21 -0.63
CA PRO A 28 6.40 21.33 0.35
C PRO A 28 6.66 20.39 1.53
N THR A 29 6.43 20.91 2.74
CA THR A 29 6.60 20.14 3.96
C THR A 29 5.60 18.99 4.03
N LYS A 30 5.88 17.95 4.84
CA LYS A 30 4.94 16.83 5.02
C LYS A 30 3.57 17.29 5.52
N GLN A 31 3.51 18.36 6.33
CA GLN A 31 2.26 18.95 6.80
C GLN A 31 1.49 19.63 5.67
N GLU A 32 2.17 20.41 4.83
CA GLU A 32 1.56 21.06 3.67
C GLU A 32 1.09 20.06 2.62
N LEU A 33 1.78 18.93 2.44
CA LEU A 33 1.30 17.84 1.57
C LEU A 33 0.10 17.10 2.17
N ALA A 34 0.05 16.97 3.50
CA ALA A 34 -1.06 16.31 4.20
C ALA A 34 -2.33 17.16 4.18
N PHE A 35 -2.20 18.48 4.32
CA PHE A 35 -3.32 19.42 4.45
C PHE A 35 -4.35 19.33 3.30
N PRO A 36 -3.99 19.41 2.00
CA PRO A 36 -4.93 19.25 0.90
C PRO A 36 -5.62 17.89 0.91
N SER A 37 -4.89 16.82 1.23
CA SER A 37 -5.44 15.47 1.28
C SER A 37 -6.47 15.30 2.40
N GLU A 38 -6.25 15.97 3.53
CA GLU A 38 -7.13 15.91 4.70
C GLU A 38 -8.41 16.72 4.46
N ILE A 39 -8.28 17.91 3.89
CA ILE A 39 -9.42 18.73 3.46
C ILE A 39 -10.25 17.99 2.40
N ALA A 40 -9.61 17.34 1.43
CA ALA A 40 -10.33 16.55 0.43
C ALA A 40 -11.11 15.38 1.05
N GLN A 41 -10.52 14.66 2.00
CA GLN A 41 -11.19 13.59 2.75
C GLN A 41 -12.40 14.12 3.54
N LYS A 42 -12.23 15.27 4.21
CA LYS A 42 -13.25 15.87 5.07
C LYS A 42 -14.41 16.51 4.30
N CYS A 43 -14.10 17.24 3.22
CA CYS A 43 -15.09 17.99 2.46
C CYS A 43 -15.84 17.12 1.43
N PHE A 44 -15.16 16.14 0.83
CA PHE A 44 -15.74 15.30 -0.23
C PHE A 44 -16.01 13.86 0.21
N GLY A 45 -15.79 13.53 1.49
CA GLY A 45 -15.99 12.18 2.02
C GLY A 45 -15.08 11.12 1.37
N ILE A 46 -14.01 11.55 0.70
CA ILE A 46 -13.07 10.63 0.06
C ILE A 46 -12.40 9.83 1.17
N LYS A 47 -12.58 8.50 1.19
CA LYS A 47 -11.85 7.64 2.14
C LYS A 47 -10.41 7.49 1.68
N LYS A 48 -9.47 7.60 2.61
CA LYS A 48 -8.07 7.28 2.35
C LYS A 48 -7.97 5.85 1.84
N ALA A 49 -7.25 5.64 0.74
CA ALA A 49 -7.01 4.30 0.21
C ALA A 49 -6.30 3.46 1.30
N GLU A 50 -6.90 2.33 1.66
CA GLU A 50 -6.35 1.40 2.63
C GLU A 50 -5.62 0.27 1.92
N GLY A 51 -4.50 -0.16 2.51
CA GLY A 51 -3.84 -1.39 2.06
C GLY A 51 -4.66 -2.61 2.44
N SER A 52 -4.43 -3.72 1.74
CA SER A 52 -5.07 -4.99 2.05
C SER A 52 -4.05 -6.11 2.15
N ILE A 53 -4.40 -7.12 2.96
CA ILE A 53 -3.67 -8.38 3.03
C ILE A 53 -4.65 -9.46 2.60
N THR A 54 -4.32 -10.11 1.49
CA THR A 54 -5.15 -11.14 0.87
C THR A 54 -4.40 -12.47 0.87
N GLN A 55 -5.08 -13.54 1.23
CA GLN A 55 -4.56 -14.89 1.10
C GLN A 55 -4.58 -15.29 -0.39
N ILE A 56 -3.43 -15.62 -0.97
CA ILE A 56 -3.36 -16.20 -2.32
C ILE A 56 -3.41 -17.73 -2.21
N GLU A 57 -2.61 -18.28 -1.30
CA GLU A 57 -2.46 -19.72 -1.12
C GLU A 57 -2.33 -20.02 0.37
N GLN A 58 -2.97 -21.08 0.80
CA GLN A 58 -2.79 -21.66 2.13
C GLN A 58 -3.22 -23.12 2.07
N THR A 59 -2.27 -24.02 2.34
CA THR A 59 -2.58 -25.45 2.38
C THR A 59 -3.41 -25.83 3.61
N TYR A 60 -3.31 -25.08 4.70
CA TYR A 60 -4.00 -25.37 5.96
C TYR A 60 -5.01 -24.28 6.35
N VAL A 61 -6.29 -24.60 6.15
CA VAL A 61 -7.50 -23.87 6.58
C VAL A 61 -7.51 -22.36 6.26
N HIS A 62 -6.89 -21.52 7.08
CA HIS A 62 -6.96 -20.06 6.98
C HIS A 62 -5.70 -19.39 7.53
N ILE A 63 -5.37 -18.22 7.00
CA ILE A 63 -4.43 -17.31 7.65
C ILE A 63 -5.10 -16.59 8.82
N ASN A 64 -4.33 -16.28 9.86
CA ASN A 64 -4.80 -15.56 11.03
C ASN A 64 -4.15 -14.17 11.13
N LYS A 65 -4.96 -13.12 11.25
CA LYS A 65 -4.48 -11.75 11.50
C LYS A 65 -4.31 -11.53 12.99
N ASN A 66 -3.16 -11.01 13.40
CA ASN A 66 -2.78 -10.69 14.79
C ASN A 66 -2.80 -11.91 15.75
N LYS A 67 -2.85 -13.11 15.19
CA LYS A 67 -2.86 -14.38 15.89
C LYS A 67 -2.03 -15.39 15.11
N SER A 68 -1.49 -16.38 15.78
CA SER A 68 -0.80 -17.50 15.15
C SER A 68 -1.77 -18.42 14.42
N TYR A 69 -1.26 -19.40 13.66
CA TYR A 69 -2.12 -20.30 12.90
C TYR A 69 -3.08 -21.12 13.79
N ILE A 70 -2.74 -21.34 15.07
CA ILE A 70 -3.61 -21.98 16.06
C ILE A 70 -4.52 -21.00 16.82
N ASN A 71 -4.67 -19.77 16.32
CA ASN A 71 -5.49 -18.71 16.90
C ASN A 71 -5.05 -18.28 18.33
N LYS A 72 -3.74 -18.29 18.60
CA LYS A 72 -3.13 -17.80 19.84
C LYS A 72 -2.30 -16.54 19.60
N GLN A 73 -1.76 -15.92 20.65
CA GLN A 73 -0.82 -14.79 20.47
C GLN A 73 0.44 -15.30 19.75
N ILE A 74 0.96 -14.51 18.81
CA ILE A 74 2.16 -14.87 18.05
C ILE A 74 3.35 -14.77 19.00
N CYS A 75 4.19 -15.81 19.02
CA CYS A 75 5.40 -15.85 19.83
C CYS A 75 6.56 -16.34 18.98
N ILE A 76 7.64 -15.57 18.84
CA ILE A 76 8.86 -16.01 18.16
C ILE A 76 9.97 -16.06 19.19
N SER A 77 10.54 -17.25 19.40
CA SER A 77 11.39 -17.54 20.56
C SER A 77 10.66 -17.21 21.87
N ASP A 78 11.10 -16.19 22.60
CA ASP A 78 10.48 -15.73 23.85
C ASP A 78 9.70 -14.41 23.70
N LYS A 79 9.67 -13.84 22.49
CA LYS A 79 9.06 -12.53 22.22
C LYS A 79 7.65 -12.67 21.69
N LYS A 80 6.70 -12.01 22.35
CA LYS A 80 5.28 -12.01 22.01
C LYS A 80 4.91 -10.81 21.14
N TYR A 81 3.99 -11.01 20.20
CA TYR A 81 3.53 -10.01 19.25
C TYR A 81 2.02 -9.86 19.26
N ASP A 82 1.55 -8.63 19.36
CA ASP A 82 0.12 -8.28 19.24
C ASP A 82 -0.32 -8.10 17.78
N LYS A 83 0.63 -7.94 16.87
CA LYS A 83 0.40 -7.76 15.44
C LYS A 83 1.27 -8.69 14.62
N GLY A 84 0.69 -9.22 13.55
CA GLY A 84 1.38 -10.12 12.64
C GLY A 84 0.39 -10.97 11.85
N ILE A 85 0.92 -11.90 11.06
CA ILE A 85 0.12 -12.85 10.29
C ILE A 85 0.60 -14.26 10.65
N GLY A 86 -0.27 -15.06 11.25
CA GLY A 86 -0.05 -16.47 11.50
C GLY A 86 -0.42 -17.29 10.28
N VAL A 87 0.53 -18.11 9.80
CA VAL A 87 0.35 -18.99 8.65
C VAL A 87 0.86 -20.39 8.95
N HIS A 88 0.40 -21.36 8.17
CA HIS A 88 1.00 -22.67 8.05
C HIS A 88 1.59 -22.80 6.63
N ALA A 89 2.73 -23.47 6.46
CA ALA A 89 3.29 -23.71 5.13
C ALA A 89 2.55 -24.86 4.42
N THR A 90 2.37 -24.84 3.10
CA THR A 90 2.74 -23.78 2.15
C THR A 90 1.72 -22.64 2.16
N SER A 91 2.21 -21.40 2.15
CA SER A 91 1.34 -20.22 2.14
C SER A 91 1.92 -19.06 1.36
N SER A 92 1.05 -18.34 0.66
CA SER A 92 1.36 -17.10 -0.04
C SER A 92 0.34 -16.03 0.31
N ILE A 93 0.82 -14.85 0.72
CA ILE A 93 -0.01 -13.69 1.03
C ILE A 93 0.35 -12.53 0.09
N LEU A 94 -0.67 -11.83 -0.41
CA LEU A 94 -0.51 -10.60 -1.16
C LEU A 94 -0.72 -9.41 -0.22
N VAL A 95 0.27 -8.53 -0.14
CA VAL A 95 0.15 -7.25 0.54
C VAL A 95 -0.04 -6.18 -0.52
N ASN A 96 -1.28 -5.68 -0.65
CA ASN A 96 -1.57 -4.55 -1.50
C ASN A 96 -1.33 -3.24 -0.75
N LEU A 97 -0.49 -2.37 -1.31
CA LEU A 97 -0.15 -1.10 -0.71
C LEU A 97 -0.97 0.00 -1.40
N PRO A 98 -1.61 0.92 -0.65
CA PRO A 98 -2.43 1.97 -1.25
C PRO A 98 -1.58 3.06 -1.93
N LYS A 99 -0.29 3.07 -1.65
CA LYS A 99 0.74 3.91 -2.28
C LYS A 99 2.07 3.17 -2.26
N PRO A 100 3.03 3.52 -3.14
CA PRO A 100 4.37 2.94 -3.09
C PRO A 100 5.00 3.06 -1.70
N ALA A 101 5.62 1.98 -1.23
CA ALA A 101 6.37 1.96 0.03
C ALA A 101 7.86 1.75 -0.27
N ASN A 102 8.70 2.41 0.52
CA ASN A 102 10.15 2.34 0.35
C ASN A 102 10.79 1.23 1.20
N ARG A 103 10.00 0.57 2.06
CA ARG A 103 10.51 -0.42 3.02
C ARG A 103 9.41 -1.40 3.43
N PHE A 104 9.79 -2.66 3.56
CA PHE A 104 9.04 -3.69 4.26
C PHE A 104 9.86 -4.15 5.47
N CYS A 105 9.22 -4.23 6.64
CA CYS A 105 9.86 -4.70 7.87
C CYS A 105 8.96 -5.74 8.53
N ALA A 106 9.51 -6.90 8.83
CA ALA A 106 8.85 -7.95 9.58
C ALA A 106 9.92 -8.75 10.35
N GLU A 107 9.53 -9.25 11.51
CA GLU A 107 10.27 -10.34 12.16
C GLU A 107 9.61 -11.66 11.74
N ILE A 108 10.41 -12.60 11.30
CA ILE A 108 9.94 -13.86 10.71
C ILE A 108 10.57 -15.00 11.48
N GLY A 109 9.76 -15.98 11.86
CA GLY A 109 10.22 -17.12 12.61
C GLY A 109 9.15 -18.17 12.79
N LEU A 110 9.53 -19.24 13.46
CA LEU A 110 8.61 -20.29 13.84
C LEU A 110 7.86 -19.87 15.09
N ASP A 111 6.54 -20.00 15.06
CA ASP A 111 5.71 -19.70 16.22
C ASP A 111 6.09 -20.65 17.36
N ASN A 112 6.27 -20.14 18.58
CA ASN A 112 6.54 -20.92 19.77
C ASN A 112 5.23 -21.21 20.49
N ASN A 113 4.61 -22.32 20.12
CA ASN A 113 3.31 -22.75 20.63
C ASN A 113 3.30 -24.24 21.00
N SER A 114 2.18 -24.74 21.52
CA SER A 114 2.03 -26.12 21.99
C SER A 114 2.21 -27.20 20.91
N GLN A 115 2.12 -26.87 19.63
CA GLN A 115 2.28 -27.81 18.51
C GLN A 115 3.70 -27.78 17.93
N THR A 116 4.38 -26.64 17.95
CA THR A 116 5.69 -26.43 17.30
C THR A 116 6.84 -26.32 18.28
N ASN A 117 6.61 -25.82 19.50
CA ASN A 117 7.63 -25.46 20.50
C ASN A 117 8.78 -24.63 19.90
N GLY A 118 8.45 -23.73 18.95
CA GLY A 118 9.42 -22.87 18.25
C GLY A 118 10.29 -23.62 17.24
N ARG A 119 9.89 -24.84 16.86
CA ARG A 119 10.63 -25.73 15.97
C ARG A 119 9.78 -26.14 14.78
N ALA A 120 10.46 -26.52 13.69
CA ALA A 120 9.81 -27.05 12.50
C ALA A 120 10.35 -28.46 12.26
N PRO A 121 9.46 -29.46 12.09
CA PRO A 121 9.90 -30.81 11.74
C PRO A 121 10.50 -30.88 10.33
N TYR A 122 10.14 -29.92 9.47
CA TYR A 122 10.63 -29.80 8.10
C TYR A 122 11.13 -28.38 7.83
N LYS A 123 11.93 -28.22 6.75
CA LYS A 123 12.48 -26.92 6.37
C LYS A 123 11.36 -25.95 5.96
N ALA A 124 11.30 -24.81 6.64
CA ALA A 124 10.51 -23.66 6.22
C ALA A 124 11.40 -22.65 5.48
N ILE A 125 10.95 -22.13 4.34
CA ILE A 125 11.61 -21.07 3.59
C ILE A 125 10.66 -19.89 3.52
N PHE A 126 11.14 -18.72 3.91
CA PHE A 126 10.41 -17.46 3.79
C PHE A 126 11.02 -16.65 2.67
N SER A 127 10.19 -16.13 1.77
CA SER A 127 10.61 -15.28 0.68
C SER A 127 9.64 -14.12 0.51
N ILE A 128 10.17 -12.98 0.05
CA ILE A 128 9.39 -11.79 -0.25
C ILE A 128 9.56 -11.50 -1.73
N LYS A 129 8.46 -11.24 -2.43
CA LYS A 129 8.46 -10.89 -3.85
C LYS A 129 7.87 -9.49 -4.04
N SER A 130 8.59 -8.63 -4.75
CA SER A 130 8.11 -7.29 -5.12
C SER A 130 8.43 -7.03 -6.60
N GLY A 131 7.47 -6.48 -7.35
CA GLY A 131 7.67 -6.16 -8.77
C GLY A 131 8.14 -7.34 -9.63
N GLY A 132 7.73 -8.57 -9.30
CA GLY A 132 8.16 -9.77 -10.03
C GLY A 132 9.47 -10.41 -9.56
N LYS A 133 10.22 -9.78 -8.65
CA LYS A 133 11.54 -10.24 -8.19
C LYS A 133 11.51 -10.69 -6.71
N ILE A 134 12.20 -11.78 -6.40
CA ILE A 134 12.45 -12.22 -5.02
C ILE A 134 13.53 -11.33 -4.40
N MET A 135 13.26 -10.80 -3.21
CA MET A 135 14.13 -9.90 -2.45
C MET A 135 14.92 -10.63 -1.37
#